data_AF-A0A1R0KG52-F1
#
_entry.id   AF-A0A1R0KG52-F1
#
_cell.length_a   1.000
_cell.length_b   1.000
_cell.length_c   1.000
_cell.angle_alpha   90.00
_cell.angle_beta   90.00
_cell.angle_gamma   90.00
#
_symmetry.space_group_name_H-M   'P 1'
#
loop_
_entity.id
_entity.type
_entity.pdbx_description
1 polymer ?
#
loop_
_entity_poly.entity_id
_entity_poly.type
_entity_poly.pdbx_seq_one_letter_code
_entity_poly.pdbx_strand_id
1 'polypeptide(L)'
;MDSLTITVATPVSAGLARRVAALTSAAYRAGDLVPGLPVADGAREDAAGVLADLDGGHRLWTATAGPVLLGTVRALPDGRAWSVRRLAVSPRARRLGVGRRLLRAVEADALAAGASHVVLDAVVERGNPVFYTSAGYRSVRHFAASDKPLSEVHMERVLAEPVPSLTYPDPADLAASPPGLVRSWWEDRPTGVVRVTGPAPDGVSAGLDRHRGIAGAAVLRGVDWAPGAAPGPDTVDRFPGQAGLIPAYAQPRLGDPEFLAWWRLPAPALTCRAGST
;
A
#
# COMPACT_ATOMS: atom_id res chain seq x y z
N MET A 1 -25.24 1.68 11.17
CA MET A 1 -24.17 0.67 11.32
C MET A 1 -23.65 0.75 12.75
N ASP A 2 -24.58 0.81 13.69
CA ASP A 2 -24.37 1.50 14.97
C ASP A 2 -23.94 0.52 16.07
N SER A 3 -23.65 -0.73 15.69
CA SER A 3 -23.28 -1.83 16.56
C SER A 3 -21.83 -2.32 16.37
N LEU A 4 -21.01 -1.63 15.57
CA LEU A 4 -19.61 -2.03 15.40
C LEU A 4 -18.82 -1.73 16.69
N THR A 5 -18.29 -2.78 17.29
CA THR A 5 -17.47 -2.73 18.51
C THR A 5 -16.02 -3.02 18.16
N ILE A 6 -15.10 -2.23 18.70
CA ILE A 6 -13.64 -2.49 18.61
C ILE A 6 -13.17 -2.93 20.00
N THR A 7 -12.47 -4.05 20.08
CA THR A 7 -11.91 -4.56 21.34
C THR A 7 -10.48 -5.02 21.17
N VAL A 8 -9.67 -4.82 22.23
CA VAL A 8 -8.40 -5.53 22.40
C VAL A 8 -8.73 -6.95 22.86
N ALA A 9 -8.30 -7.96 22.12
CA ALA A 9 -8.56 -9.35 22.45
C ALA A 9 -7.53 -9.85 23.49
N THR A 10 -7.99 -10.10 24.71
CA THR A 10 -7.17 -10.71 25.77
C THR A 10 -8.06 -11.48 26.77
N PRO A 11 -7.74 -12.76 27.09
CA PRO A 11 -6.81 -13.64 26.39
C PRO A 11 -7.35 -14.04 25.00
N VAL A 12 -6.47 -14.45 24.08
CA VAL A 12 -6.88 -14.93 22.74
C VAL A 12 -7.01 -16.45 22.77
N SER A 13 -8.24 -16.95 22.58
CA SER A 13 -8.48 -18.40 22.48
C SER A 13 -8.03 -18.96 21.12
N ALA A 14 -7.72 -20.25 21.05
CA ALA A 14 -7.44 -20.95 19.78
C ALA A 14 -8.60 -20.84 18.78
N GLY A 15 -9.85 -20.76 19.27
CA GLY A 15 -11.03 -20.51 18.43
C GLY A 15 -11.02 -19.11 17.80
N LEU A 16 -10.63 -18.08 18.56
CA LEU A 16 -10.48 -16.73 18.03
C LEU A 16 -9.31 -16.63 17.06
N ALA A 17 -8.15 -17.21 17.37
CA ALA A 17 -6.98 -17.23 16.48
C ALA A 17 -7.32 -17.81 15.10
N ARG A 18 -8.06 -18.93 15.04
CA ARG A 18 -8.54 -19.52 13.78
C ARG A 18 -9.44 -18.57 12.98
N ARG A 19 -10.37 -17.87 13.64
CA ARG A 19 -11.26 -16.91 12.95
C ARG A 19 -10.50 -15.69 12.42
N VAL A 20 -9.55 -15.18 13.20
CA VAL A 20 -8.68 -14.06 12.79
C VAL A 20 -7.86 -14.46 11.58
N ALA A 21 -7.19 -15.62 11.63
CA ALA A 21 -6.40 -16.13 10.53
C ALA A 21 -7.24 -16.32 9.25
N ALA A 22 -8.43 -16.93 9.37
CA ALA A 22 -9.34 -17.11 8.24
C ALA A 22 -9.78 -15.77 7.63
N LEU A 23 -10.09 -14.78 8.45
CA LEU A 23 -10.43 -13.44 7.97
C LEU A 23 -9.25 -12.76 7.29
N THR A 24 -8.06 -12.79 7.89
CA THR A 24 -6.83 -12.21 7.32
C THR A 24 -6.52 -12.87 5.97
N SER A 25 -6.51 -14.19 5.91
CA SER A 25 -6.28 -14.95 4.68
C SER A 25 -7.28 -14.57 3.59
N ALA A 26 -8.58 -14.56 3.89
CA ALA A 26 -9.61 -14.20 2.93
C ALA A 26 -9.52 -12.74 2.47
N ALA A 27 -9.25 -11.81 3.39
CA ALA A 27 -9.12 -10.39 3.08
C ALA A 27 -7.92 -10.10 2.17
N TYR A 28 -6.80 -10.77 2.38
CA TYR A 28 -5.59 -10.61 1.56
C TYR A 28 -5.75 -11.26 0.19
N ARG A 29 -6.36 -12.45 0.08
CA ARG A 29 -6.66 -13.08 -1.22
C ARG A 29 -7.59 -12.23 -2.08
N ALA A 30 -8.63 -11.67 -1.48
CA ALA A 30 -9.57 -10.78 -2.18
C ALA A 30 -9.06 -9.33 -2.32
N GLY A 31 -7.93 -9.00 -1.71
CA GLY A 31 -7.34 -7.66 -1.71
C GLY A 31 -6.34 -7.43 -2.83
N ASP A 32 -5.96 -8.48 -3.56
CA ASP A 32 -5.05 -8.35 -4.68
C ASP A 32 -5.80 -7.82 -5.90
N LEU A 33 -5.64 -6.54 -6.19
CA LEU A 33 -6.35 -5.83 -7.26
C LEU A 33 -5.53 -5.73 -8.55
N VAL A 34 -4.28 -6.18 -8.54
CA VAL A 34 -3.37 -6.11 -9.69
C VAL A 34 -3.01 -7.54 -10.09
N PRO A 35 -3.49 -8.04 -11.24
CA PRO A 35 -3.15 -9.38 -11.72
C PRO A 35 -1.63 -9.56 -11.84
N GLY A 36 -1.13 -10.75 -11.51
CA GLY A 36 0.27 -11.13 -11.68
C GLY A 36 1.19 -10.85 -10.49
N LEU A 37 0.76 -10.08 -9.49
CA LEU A 37 1.57 -9.86 -8.29
C LEU A 37 1.82 -11.18 -7.52
N PRO A 38 2.96 -11.31 -6.82
CA PRO A 38 3.22 -12.44 -5.93
C PRO A 38 2.10 -12.54 -4.88
N VAL A 39 1.75 -13.76 -4.45
CA VAL A 39 0.72 -13.92 -3.42
C VAL A 39 1.16 -13.23 -2.13
N ALA A 40 0.34 -12.30 -1.62
CA ALA A 40 0.63 -11.58 -0.39
C ALA A 40 0.70 -12.54 0.82
N ASP A 41 1.67 -12.38 1.72
CA ASP A 41 1.90 -13.37 2.78
C ASP A 41 0.72 -13.51 3.74
N GLY A 42 -0.06 -12.44 3.93
CA GLY A 42 -1.29 -12.50 4.73
C GLY A 42 -2.35 -13.44 4.15
N ALA A 43 -2.28 -13.77 2.86
CA ALA A 43 -3.14 -14.78 2.24
C ALA A 43 -2.84 -16.21 2.73
N ARG A 44 -1.66 -16.43 3.32
CA ARG A 44 -1.22 -17.70 3.91
C ARG A 44 -1.37 -17.74 5.44
N GLU A 45 -1.99 -16.72 6.04
CA GLU A 45 -2.17 -16.66 7.50
C GLU A 45 -2.92 -17.88 8.04
N ASP A 46 -2.42 -18.44 9.13
CA ASP A 46 -3.04 -19.52 9.88
C ASP A 46 -3.09 -19.18 11.39
N ALA A 47 -3.72 -20.05 12.18
CA ALA A 47 -3.85 -19.81 13.62
C ALA A 47 -2.51 -19.85 14.35
N ALA A 48 -1.54 -20.64 13.86
CA ALA A 48 -0.21 -20.74 14.47
C ALA A 48 0.55 -19.42 14.30
N GLY A 49 0.50 -18.80 13.12
CA GLY A 49 1.08 -17.48 12.87
C GLY A 49 0.44 -16.38 13.71
N VAL A 50 -0.87 -16.44 13.93
CA VAL A 50 -1.56 -15.52 14.86
C VAL A 50 -1.04 -15.69 16.29
N LEU A 51 -0.97 -16.93 16.77
CA LEU A 51 -0.49 -17.22 18.14
C LEU A 51 0.99 -16.85 18.31
N ALA A 52 1.84 -17.17 17.33
CA ALA A 52 3.25 -16.82 17.35
C ALA A 52 3.48 -15.29 17.42
N ASP A 53 2.67 -14.49 16.71
CA ASP A 53 2.72 -13.04 16.85
C ASP A 53 2.38 -12.59 18.28
N LEU A 54 1.34 -13.17 18.88
CA LEU A 54 0.92 -12.85 20.24
C LEU A 54 1.97 -13.24 21.28
N ASP A 55 2.57 -14.42 21.13
CA ASP A 55 3.69 -14.89 21.95
C ASP A 55 4.92 -13.97 21.79
N GLY A 56 5.12 -13.43 20.58
CA GLY A 56 6.12 -12.41 20.28
C GLY A 56 5.78 -11.00 20.77
N GLY A 57 4.72 -10.83 21.58
CA GLY A 57 4.37 -9.55 22.20
C GLY A 57 3.42 -8.67 21.39
N HIS A 58 2.91 -9.15 20.25
CA HIS A 58 1.88 -8.40 19.52
C HIS A 58 0.58 -8.37 20.30
N ARG A 59 -0.11 -7.25 20.18
CA ARG A 59 -1.49 -7.08 20.64
C ARG A 59 -2.44 -7.21 19.46
N LEU A 60 -3.66 -7.66 19.72
CA LEU A 60 -4.68 -7.95 18.71
C LEU A 60 -5.93 -7.12 18.97
N TRP A 61 -6.36 -6.35 17.96
CA TRP A 61 -7.64 -5.66 17.95
C TRP A 61 -8.59 -6.34 16.98
N THR A 62 -9.84 -6.48 17.39
CA THR A 62 -10.91 -7.03 16.57
C THR A 62 -12.05 -6.03 16.41
N ALA A 63 -12.66 -6.01 15.23
CA ALA A 63 -13.86 -5.26 14.93
C ALA A 63 -15.01 -6.24 14.72
N THR A 64 -16.06 -6.14 15.53
CA THR A 64 -17.21 -7.05 15.46
C THR A 64 -18.53 -6.30 15.35
N ALA A 65 -19.52 -6.91 14.69
CA ALA A 65 -20.92 -6.52 14.77
C ALA A 65 -21.72 -7.72 15.30
N GLY A 66 -22.06 -7.68 16.60
CA GLY A 66 -22.55 -8.86 17.31
C GLY A 66 -21.52 -10.01 17.25
N PRO A 67 -21.90 -11.24 16.85
CA PRO A 67 -20.97 -12.36 16.77
C PRO A 67 -20.07 -12.33 15.52
N VAL A 68 -20.30 -11.41 14.59
CA VAL A 68 -19.62 -11.39 13.29
C VAL A 68 -18.31 -10.61 13.39
N LEU A 69 -17.19 -11.26 13.09
CA LEU A 69 -15.89 -10.61 12.95
C LEU A 69 -15.79 -9.92 11.57
N LEU A 70 -15.64 -8.60 11.59
CA LEU A 70 -15.61 -7.75 10.38
C LEU A 70 -14.21 -7.26 10.04
N GLY A 71 -13.30 -7.21 11.01
CA GLY A 71 -11.91 -6.84 10.76
C GLY A 71 -11.02 -7.13 11.95
N THR A 72 -9.71 -7.05 11.71
CA THR A 72 -8.67 -7.32 12.69
C THR A 72 -7.42 -6.51 12.35
N VAL A 73 -6.63 -6.18 13.37
CA VAL A 73 -5.27 -5.65 13.20
C VAL A 73 -4.39 -6.14 14.35
N ARG A 74 -3.11 -6.39 14.06
CA ARG A 74 -2.09 -6.67 15.08
C ARG A 74 -1.11 -5.50 15.13
N ALA A 75 -0.61 -5.18 16.31
CA ALA A 75 0.47 -4.21 16.48
C ALA A 75 1.47 -4.68 17.54
N LEU A 76 2.75 -4.40 17.31
CA LEU A 76 3.83 -4.68 18.25
C LEU A 76 4.27 -3.37 18.90
N PRO A 77 4.19 -3.25 20.24
CA PRO A 77 4.84 -2.16 20.96
C PRO A 77 6.37 -2.28 20.90
N ASP A 78 7.05 -1.21 20.49
CA ASP A 78 8.52 -1.12 20.46
C ASP A 78 8.98 0.28 20.90
N GLY A 79 9.26 0.42 22.20
CA GLY A 79 9.69 1.68 22.80
C GLY A 79 8.69 2.82 22.54
N ARG A 80 9.10 3.80 21.75
CA ARG A 80 8.29 4.99 21.40
C ARG A 80 7.46 4.83 20.12
N ALA A 81 7.52 3.68 19.46
CA ALA A 81 6.78 3.39 18.25
C ALA A 81 5.97 2.09 18.40
N TRP A 82 4.81 2.01 17.76
CA TRP A 82 4.07 0.75 17.62
C TRP A 82 4.01 0.38 16.15
N SER A 83 4.46 -0.84 15.78
CA SER A 83 4.44 -1.29 14.39
C SER A 83 3.15 -2.05 14.08
N VAL A 84 2.35 -1.53 13.15
CA VAL A 84 1.11 -2.17 12.68
C VAL A 84 1.44 -3.24 11.64
N ARG A 85 0.80 -4.40 11.78
CA ARG A 85 0.82 -5.47 10.78
C ARG A 85 -0.55 -6.13 10.64
N ARG A 86 -0.75 -6.81 9.52
CA ARG A 86 -1.89 -7.72 9.30
C ARG A 86 -3.25 -7.04 9.50
N LEU A 87 -3.37 -5.76 9.14
CA LEU A 87 -4.65 -5.08 9.05
C LEU A 87 -5.49 -5.76 7.96
N ALA A 88 -6.61 -6.34 8.36
CA ALA A 88 -7.51 -7.04 7.46
C ALA A 88 -8.95 -6.67 7.76
N VAL A 89 -9.72 -6.39 6.71
CA VAL A 89 -11.15 -6.12 6.77
C VAL A 89 -11.85 -7.11 5.86
N SER A 90 -12.91 -7.74 6.39
CA SER A 90 -13.77 -8.63 5.62
C SER A 90 -14.18 -7.96 4.31
N PRO A 91 -14.09 -8.64 3.14
CA PRO A 91 -14.49 -8.07 1.86
C PRO A 91 -15.91 -7.49 1.87
N ARG A 92 -16.83 -8.11 2.62
CA ARG A 92 -18.23 -7.68 2.79
C ARG A 92 -18.39 -6.39 3.62
N ALA A 93 -17.35 -5.97 4.35
CA ALA A 93 -17.35 -4.79 5.20
C ALA A 93 -16.37 -3.71 4.72
N ARG A 94 -15.82 -3.83 3.50
CA ARG A 94 -14.95 -2.81 2.91
C ARG A 94 -15.73 -1.53 2.65
N ARG A 95 -15.01 -0.39 2.68
CA ARG A 95 -15.56 0.97 2.50
C ARG A 95 -16.57 1.41 3.57
N LEU A 96 -16.71 0.64 4.66
CA LEU A 96 -17.55 0.98 5.81
C LEU A 96 -16.76 1.63 6.97
N GLY A 97 -15.51 2.05 6.74
CA GLY A 97 -14.67 2.69 7.74
C GLY A 97 -14.03 1.76 8.80
N VAL A 98 -14.27 0.44 8.74
CA VAL A 98 -13.75 -0.55 9.72
C VAL A 98 -12.23 -0.46 9.88
N GLY A 99 -11.47 -0.42 8.79
CA GLY A 99 -10.01 -0.34 8.84
C GLY A 99 -9.51 0.94 9.52
N ARG A 100 -10.15 2.09 9.25
CA ARG A 100 -9.81 3.36 9.90
C ARG A 100 -10.09 3.31 11.40
N ARG A 101 -11.22 2.70 11.81
CA ARG A 101 -11.57 2.56 13.23
C ARG A 101 -10.62 1.62 13.97
N LEU A 102 -10.15 0.55 13.33
CA LEU A 102 -9.12 -0.33 13.88
C LEU A 102 -7.79 0.41 14.07
N LEU A 103 -7.32 1.17 13.07
CA LEU A 103 -6.10 1.98 13.20
C LEU A 103 -6.23 3.02 14.32
N ARG A 104 -7.36 3.72 14.41
CA ARG A 104 -7.61 4.69 15.49
C ARG A 104 -7.57 4.06 16.88
N ALA A 105 -8.04 2.83 17.03
CA ALA A 105 -7.95 2.11 18.29
C ALA A 105 -6.49 1.75 18.65
N VAL A 106 -5.72 1.27 17.67
CA VAL A 106 -4.27 1.03 17.86
C VAL A 106 -3.54 2.32 18.24
N GLU A 107 -3.81 3.42 17.54
CA GLU A 107 -3.20 4.73 17.79
C GLU A 107 -3.54 5.28 19.18
N ALA A 108 -4.81 5.13 19.62
CA ALA A 108 -5.24 5.56 20.95
C ALA A 108 -4.54 4.75 22.05
N ASP A 109 -4.48 3.43 21.90
CA ASP A 109 -3.81 2.56 22.88
C ASP A 109 -2.29 2.78 22.89
N ALA A 110 -1.68 3.03 21.72
CA ALA A 110 -0.27 3.37 21.60
C ALA A 110 0.04 4.69 22.32
N LEU A 111 -0.76 5.73 22.07
CA LEU A 111 -0.61 7.03 22.73
C LEU A 111 -0.79 6.92 24.25
N ALA A 112 -1.81 6.18 24.69
CA ALA A 112 -2.05 5.92 26.12
C ALA A 112 -0.89 5.15 26.78
N ALA A 113 -0.17 4.33 26.02
CA ALA A 113 1.03 3.64 26.46
C ALA A 113 2.31 4.50 26.36
N GLY A 114 2.22 5.78 26.00
CA GLY A 114 3.36 6.70 25.88
C GLY A 114 4.14 6.59 24.57
N ALA A 115 3.62 5.89 23.56
CA ALA A 115 4.19 5.91 22.23
C ALA A 115 4.00 7.29 21.59
N SER A 116 4.97 7.67 20.76
CA SER A 116 4.94 8.92 19.99
C SER A 116 4.50 8.72 18.55
N HIS A 117 4.68 7.50 18.01
CA HIS A 117 4.41 7.19 16.62
C HIS A 117 3.76 5.80 16.47
N VAL A 118 2.96 5.66 15.41
CA VAL A 118 2.60 4.35 14.85
C VAL A 118 3.22 4.24 13.47
N VAL A 119 3.80 3.09 13.18
CA VAL A 119 4.55 2.84 11.94
C VAL A 119 4.06 1.59 11.23
N LEU A 120 4.25 1.52 9.92
CA LEU A 120 3.94 0.34 9.12
C LEU A 120 4.73 0.35 7.81
N ASP A 121 4.84 -0.83 7.19
CA ASP A 121 5.31 -0.97 5.82
C ASP A 121 4.14 -1.35 4.90
N ALA A 122 4.07 -0.71 3.74
CA ALA A 122 3.02 -0.92 2.76
C ALA A 122 3.59 -1.18 1.36
N VAL A 123 3.10 -2.25 0.71
CA VAL A 123 3.44 -2.56 -0.69
C VAL A 123 2.83 -1.52 -1.63
N VAL A 124 3.68 -0.83 -2.40
CA VAL A 124 3.29 0.28 -3.28
C VAL A 124 2.47 -0.22 -4.47
N GLU A 125 2.88 -1.32 -5.10
CA GLU A 125 2.26 -1.90 -6.29
C GLU A 125 0.79 -2.32 -6.06
N ARG A 126 0.41 -2.58 -4.81
CA ARG A 126 -0.97 -2.91 -4.42
C ARG A 126 -1.85 -1.69 -4.18
N GLY A 127 -1.29 -0.48 -4.23
CA GLY A 127 -1.99 0.76 -3.88
C GLY A 127 -2.30 0.88 -2.40
N ASN A 128 -1.69 0.06 -1.53
CA ASN A 128 -1.90 0.11 -0.08
C ASN A 128 -1.61 1.48 0.55
N PRO A 129 -0.56 2.23 0.13
CA PRO A 129 -0.25 3.53 0.73
C PRO A 129 -1.38 4.57 0.60
N VAL A 130 -2.27 4.44 -0.40
CA VAL A 130 -3.44 5.33 -0.56
C VAL A 130 -4.31 5.32 0.70
N PHE A 131 -4.60 4.12 1.22
CA PHE A 131 -5.45 3.95 2.39
C PHE A 131 -4.82 4.58 3.63
N TYR A 132 -3.53 4.31 3.87
CA TYR A 132 -2.81 4.80 5.04
C TYR A 132 -2.59 6.32 4.98
N THR A 133 -2.31 6.86 3.80
CA THR A 133 -2.27 8.32 3.58
C THR A 133 -3.59 8.97 3.98
N SER A 134 -4.72 8.40 3.56
CA SER A 134 -6.04 8.88 3.97
C SER A 134 -6.35 8.72 5.46
N ALA A 135 -5.57 7.91 6.18
CA ALA A 135 -5.65 7.74 7.64
C ALA A 135 -4.69 8.68 8.40
N GLY A 136 -3.85 9.42 7.68
CA GLY A 136 -2.90 10.41 8.21
C GLY A 136 -1.45 9.93 8.31
N TYR A 137 -1.10 8.80 7.69
CA TYR A 137 0.26 8.28 7.67
C TYR A 137 1.05 8.92 6.53
N ARG A 138 2.27 9.35 6.79
CA ARG A 138 3.18 9.90 5.77
C ARG A 138 4.20 8.86 5.34
N SER A 139 4.50 8.79 4.07
CA SER A 139 5.66 8.06 3.57
C SER A 139 6.95 8.70 4.11
N VAL A 140 7.87 7.89 4.63
CA VAL A 140 9.17 8.39 5.09
C VAL A 140 10.35 7.72 4.38
N ARG A 141 10.18 6.48 3.90
CA ARG A 141 11.25 5.74 3.23
C ARG A 141 10.71 4.68 2.29
N HIS A 142 11.10 4.74 1.02
CA HIS A 142 10.82 3.71 0.02
C HIS A 142 12.01 2.75 -0.08
N PHE A 143 11.73 1.45 -0.23
CA PHE A 143 12.74 0.41 -0.31
C PHE A 143 12.27 -0.81 -1.10
N ALA A 144 13.25 -1.57 -1.58
CA ALA A 144 13.04 -2.85 -2.22
C ALA A 144 12.68 -3.91 -1.18
N ALA A 145 11.54 -4.59 -1.33
CA ALA A 145 11.29 -5.81 -0.56
C ALA A 145 12.38 -6.85 -0.88
N SER A 146 12.89 -7.53 0.15
CA SER A 146 14.01 -8.48 0.04
C SER A 146 13.61 -9.83 -0.52
N ASP A 147 12.35 -10.22 -0.35
CA ASP A 147 11.82 -11.56 -0.63
C ASP A 147 10.98 -11.62 -1.91
N LYS A 148 10.66 -10.47 -2.50
CA LYS A 148 9.77 -10.34 -3.65
C LYS A 148 10.14 -9.14 -4.52
N PRO A 149 9.83 -9.18 -5.82
CA PRO A 149 10.10 -8.09 -6.76
C PRO A 149 9.05 -6.97 -6.62
N LEU A 150 8.82 -6.49 -5.39
CA LEU A 150 7.87 -5.41 -5.08
C LEU A 150 8.56 -4.32 -4.26
N SER A 151 7.99 -3.13 -4.27
CA SER A 151 8.49 -1.96 -3.57
C SER A 151 7.62 -1.74 -2.34
N GLU A 152 8.26 -1.39 -1.23
CA GLU A 152 7.58 -1.07 0.01
C GLU A 152 7.92 0.35 0.44
N VAL A 153 6.96 0.96 1.13
CA VAL A 153 7.13 2.25 1.76
C VAL A 153 6.88 2.12 3.25
N HIS A 154 7.86 2.58 4.03
CA HIS A 154 7.72 2.82 5.46
C HIS A 154 6.88 4.08 5.65
N MET A 155 5.83 3.97 6.45
CA MET A 155 4.90 5.07 6.71
C MET A 155 4.73 5.29 8.21
N GLU A 156 4.63 6.55 8.62
CA GLU A 156 4.58 6.95 10.01
C GLU A 156 3.40 7.88 10.30
N ARG A 157 2.86 7.75 11.51
CA ARG A 157 1.84 8.63 12.09
C ARG A 157 2.31 9.12 13.45
N VAL A 158 2.59 10.42 13.55
CA VAL A 158 2.85 11.11 14.84
C VAL A 158 1.55 11.19 15.63
N LEU A 159 1.51 10.67 16.86
CA LEU A 159 0.27 10.52 17.63
C LEU A 159 -0.18 11.80 18.35
N ALA A 160 0.76 12.66 18.73
CA ALA A 160 0.47 13.92 19.42
C ALA A 160 -0.20 14.95 18.50
N GLU A 161 -0.08 14.78 17.19
CA GLU A 161 -0.63 15.70 16.20
C GLU A 161 -2.06 15.31 15.80
N PRO A 162 -2.93 16.29 15.53
CA PRO A 162 -4.19 16.03 14.85
C PRO A 162 -3.98 15.23 13.57
N VAL A 163 -5.00 14.48 13.17
CA VAL A 163 -4.94 13.70 11.92
C VAL A 163 -4.82 14.68 10.75
N PRO A 164 -3.72 14.64 9.98
CA PRO A 164 -3.58 15.53 8.84
C PRO A 164 -4.53 15.10 7.71
N SER A 165 -5.04 16.08 6.97
CA SER A 165 -5.71 15.84 5.69
C SER A 165 -4.65 15.71 4.60
N LEU A 166 -4.26 14.48 4.28
CA LEU A 166 -3.23 14.19 3.28
C LEU A 166 -3.85 13.75 1.95
N THR A 167 -3.27 14.22 0.85
CA THR A 167 -3.51 13.68 -0.49
C THR A 167 -2.49 12.59 -0.79
N TYR A 168 -2.89 11.61 -1.59
CA TYR A 168 -1.95 10.62 -2.13
C TYR A 168 -1.75 10.87 -3.63
N PRO A 169 -0.51 11.09 -4.08
CA PRO A 169 0.73 11.07 -3.30
C PRO A 169 0.83 12.34 -2.44
N ASP A 170 1.59 12.26 -1.35
CA ASP A 170 1.90 13.45 -0.56
C ASP A 170 2.91 14.30 -1.35
N PRO A 171 2.64 15.59 -1.64
CA PRO A 171 3.60 16.46 -2.31
C PRO A 171 4.97 16.51 -1.61
N ALA A 172 5.01 16.35 -0.28
CA ALA A 172 6.24 16.29 0.48
C ALA A 172 7.07 15.02 0.16
N ASP A 173 6.41 13.86 0.00
CA ASP A 173 7.06 12.61 -0.42
C ASP A 173 7.63 12.73 -1.85
N LEU A 174 6.87 13.37 -2.76
CA LEU A 174 7.35 13.63 -4.11
C LEU A 174 8.58 14.54 -4.14
N ALA A 175 8.60 15.57 -3.29
CA ALA A 175 9.70 16.52 -3.18
C ALA A 175 10.94 15.93 -2.50
N ALA A 176 10.76 15.00 -1.55
CA ALA A 176 11.84 14.34 -0.79
C ALA A 176 12.68 13.34 -1.61
N SER A 177 12.71 13.48 -2.94
CA SER A 177 13.53 12.63 -3.80
C SER A 177 15.01 12.80 -3.55
N PRO A 178 15.78 11.72 -3.33
CA PRO A 178 17.23 11.79 -3.46
C PRO A 178 17.62 12.32 -4.85
N PRO A 179 18.63 13.19 -4.95
CA PRO A 179 19.19 13.62 -6.22
C PRO A 179 19.86 12.43 -6.94
N GLY A 180 19.97 12.50 -8.27
CA GLY A 180 20.62 11.47 -9.08
C GLY A 180 19.75 10.27 -9.46
N LEU A 181 18.46 10.29 -9.12
CA LEU A 181 17.50 9.26 -9.55
C LEU A 181 16.78 9.67 -10.82
N VAL A 182 16.68 8.76 -11.79
CA VAL A 182 15.82 8.97 -12.95
C VAL A 182 14.38 8.61 -12.58
N ARG A 183 13.43 9.45 -13.02
CA ARG A 183 12.00 9.32 -12.74
C ARG A 183 11.24 8.92 -14.00
N SER A 184 10.33 7.96 -13.88
CA SER A 184 9.37 7.63 -14.93
C SER A 184 7.95 7.79 -14.40
N TRP A 185 7.19 8.65 -15.04
CA TRP A 185 5.80 8.96 -14.74
C TRP A 185 4.90 8.14 -15.64
N TRP A 186 3.82 7.62 -15.09
CA TRP A 186 2.82 6.86 -15.81
C TRP A 186 1.52 7.64 -15.87
N GLU A 187 0.87 7.66 -17.02
CA GLU A 187 -0.40 8.34 -17.23
C GLU A 187 -1.33 7.46 -18.06
N ASP A 188 -2.52 7.17 -17.53
CA ASP A 188 -3.57 6.50 -18.29
C ASP A 188 -4.29 7.49 -19.23
N ARG A 189 -4.44 7.09 -20.49
CA ARG A 189 -5.12 7.83 -21.55
C ARG A 189 -6.22 6.95 -22.18
N PRO A 190 -7.20 7.55 -22.88
CA PRO A 190 -8.23 6.77 -23.57
C PRO A 190 -7.67 5.77 -24.60
N THR A 191 -6.49 6.05 -25.16
CA THR A 191 -5.85 5.25 -26.20
C THR A 191 -4.82 4.26 -25.67
N GLY A 192 -4.61 4.20 -24.35
CA GLY A 192 -3.59 3.36 -23.72
C GLY A 192 -2.87 4.08 -22.58
N VAL A 193 -1.68 3.64 -22.23
CA VAL A 193 -0.86 4.24 -21.17
C VAL A 193 0.37 4.87 -21.75
N VAL A 194 0.74 6.02 -21.21
CA VAL A 194 1.97 6.73 -21.57
C VAL A 194 2.93 6.68 -20.38
N ARG A 195 4.19 6.38 -20.66
CA ARG A 195 5.29 6.57 -19.71
C ARG A 195 6.13 7.75 -20.17
N VAL A 196 6.38 8.70 -19.27
CA VAL A 196 7.23 9.87 -19.52
C VAL A 196 8.40 9.83 -18.57
N THR A 197 9.62 9.89 -19.10
CA THR A 197 10.84 9.89 -18.29
C THR A 197 11.39 11.30 -18.12
N GLY A 198 11.64 11.73 -16.89
CA GLY A 198 12.22 13.06 -16.58
C GLY A 198 11.35 13.91 -15.65
N PRO A 199 11.09 15.19 -15.98
CA PRO A 199 10.26 16.06 -15.14
C PRO A 199 8.82 15.55 -15.08
N ALA A 200 8.09 15.96 -14.04
CA ALA A 200 6.68 15.62 -13.92
C ALA A 200 5.89 16.18 -15.11
N PRO A 201 5.01 15.40 -15.76
CA PRO A 201 4.10 15.94 -16.75
C PRO A 201 3.07 16.86 -16.09
N ASP A 202 2.54 17.82 -16.85
CA ASP A 202 1.38 18.60 -16.42
C ASP A 202 0.14 17.68 -16.35
N GLY A 203 -0.41 17.47 -15.16
CA GLY A 203 -1.63 16.68 -14.96
C GLY A 203 -1.51 15.56 -13.92
N VAL A 204 -2.48 14.63 -13.95
CA VAL A 204 -2.57 13.53 -12.99
C VAL A 204 -1.79 12.32 -13.50
N SER A 205 -0.77 11.90 -12.76
CA SER A 205 -0.07 10.65 -13.02
C SER A 205 -0.78 9.47 -12.34
N ALA A 206 -0.83 8.34 -13.03
CA ALA A 206 -1.24 7.05 -12.49
C ALA A 206 -0.16 6.45 -11.57
N GLY A 207 1.12 6.76 -11.80
CA GLY A 207 2.20 6.27 -10.96
C GLY A 207 3.55 6.93 -11.25
N LEU A 208 4.51 6.63 -10.37
CA LEU A 208 5.89 7.09 -10.45
C LEU A 208 6.83 5.92 -10.12
N ASP A 209 7.85 5.77 -10.95
CA ASP A 209 9.01 4.92 -10.69
C ASP A 209 10.26 5.75 -10.49
N ARG A 210 11.20 5.16 -9.75
CA ARG A 210 12.56 5.66 -9.64
C ARG A 210 13.58 4.59 -9.92
N HIS A 211 14.69 5.00 -10.51
CA HIS A 211 15.83 4.14 -10.81
C HIS A 211 17.13 4.74 -10.24
N ARG A 212 17.96 3.91 -9.61
CA ARG A 212 19.22 4.30 -8.93
C ARG A 212 20.48 4.12 -9.78
N GLY A 213 20.45 3.30 -10.82
CA GLY A 213 21.63 2.83 -11.56
C GLY A 213 21.71 3.25 -13.04
N ILE A 214 20.72 3.96 -13.57
CA ILE A 214 20.70 4.37 -14.99
C ILE A 214 21.02 5.86 -15.13
N ALA A 215 21.97 6.18 -16.02
CA ALA A 215 22.31 7.54 -16.38
C ALA A 215 21.44 8.04 -17.55
N GLY A 216 20.48 8.92 -17.25
CA GLY A 216 19.74 9.68 -18.26
C GLY A 216 18.48 9.01 -18.81
N ALA A 217 17.57 9.84 -19.34
CA ALA A 217 16.24 9.41 -19.77
C ALA A 217 16.24 8.55 -21.05
N ALA A 218 17.22 8.74 -21.94
CA ALA A 218 17.31 8.01 -23.20
C ALA A 218 17.56 6.51 -22.98
N VAL A 219 18.33 6.15 -21.95
CA VAL A 219 18.66 4.76 -21.61
C VAL A 219 17.46 4.01 -21.04
N LEU A 220 16.44 4.72 -20.52
CA LEU A 220 15.19 4.09 -20.07
C LEU A 220 14.22 3.77 -21.21
N ARG A 221 14.39 4.37 -22.39
CA ARG A 221 13.59 4.07 -23.57
C ARG A 221 13.96 2.70 -24.11
N GLY A 222 12.95 1.90 -24.46
CA GLY A 222 13.21 0.64 -25.16
C GLY A 222 14.07 -0.36 -24.39
N VAL A 223 14.32 -0.17 -23.07
CA VAL A 223 14.71 -1.31 -22.24
C VAL A 223 13.50 -2.25 -22.27
N ASP A 224 13.68 -3.39 -22.93
CA ASP A 224 12.65 -4.31 -23.44
C ASP A 224 11.78 -4.96 -22.33
N TRP A 225 10.98 -4.19 -21.61
CA TRP A 225 10.23 -4.69 -20.44
C TRP A 225 8.75 -4.96 -20.70
N ALA A 226 8.21 -4.67 -21.90
CA ALA A 226 6.81 -4.96 -22.21
C ALA A 226 6.60 -5.23 -23.71
N PRO A 227 5.93 -6.35 -24.07
CA PRO A 227 5.40 -6.54 -25.41
C PRO A 227 4.49 -5.36 -25.81
N GLY A 228 4.76 -4.75 -26.97
CA GLY A 228 3.91 -3.70 -27.53
C GLY A 228 4.24 -2.27 -27.11
N ALA A 229 5.34 -2.03 -26.40
CA ALA A 229 5.85 -0.67 -26.21
C ALA A 229 6.34 -0.09 -27.55
N ALA A 230 5.84 1.10 -27.91
CA ALA A 230 6.34 1.84 -29.07
C ALA A 230 7.05 3.13 -28.63
N PRO A 231 8.28 3.40 -29.10
CA PRO A 231 8.99 4.63 -28.75
C PRO A 231 8.23 5.85 -29.27
N GLY A 232 8.06 6.85 -28.40
CA GLY A 232 7.59 8.19 -28.72
C GLY A 232 8.75 9.19 -28.78
N PRO A 233 8.47 10.49 -28.98
CA PRO A 233 9.50 11.55 -28.96
C PRO A 233 10.32 11.51 -27.66
N ASP A 234 11.56 11.99 -27.70
CA ASP A 234 12.76 11.85 -26.82
C ASP A 234 12.67 11.52 -25.30
N THR A 235 11.50 11.39 -24.69
CA THR A 235 11.31 10.81 -23.33
C THR A 235 10.03 10.00 -23.10
N VAL A 236 9.26 9.70 -24.15
CA VAL A 236 7.92 9.10 -24.06
C VAL A 236 7.87 7.67 -24.60
N ASP A 237 7.25 6.75 -23.89
CA ASP A 237 6.86 5.41 -24.37
C ASP A 237 5.34 5.26 -24.33
N ARG A 238 4.78 4.47 -25.25
CA ARG A 238 3.34 4.20 -25.33
C ARG A 238 3.06 2.71 -25.24
N PHE A 239 2.06 2.37 -24.43
CA PHE A 239 1.64 1.00 -24.17
C PHE A 239 0.15 0.86 -24.47
N PRO A 240 -0.28 -0.22 -25.15
CA PRO A 240 -1.70 -0.51 -25.31
C PRO A 240 -2.30 -1.01 -23.97
N GLY A 241 -3.57 -0.71 -23.72
CA GLY A 241 -4.32 -1.24 -22.57
C GLY A 241 -4.29 -0.35 -21.33
N GLN A 242 -4.49 -0.95 -20.15
CA GLN A 242 -4.60 -0.27 -18.84
C GLN A 242 -3.32 -0.43 -18.03
N ALA A 243 -2.96 0.55 -17.20
CA ALA A 243 -1.71 0.54 -16.44
C ALA A 243 -1.51 -0.74 -15.61
N GLY A 244 -2.55 -1.20 -14.91
CA GLY A 244 -2.50 -2.41 -14.08
C GLY A 244 -2.25 -3.71 -14.84
N LEU A 245 -2.33 -3.72 -16.17
CA LEU A 245 -2.03 -4.89 -17.02
C LEU A 245 -0.64 -4.80 -17.68
N ILE A 246 0.06 -3.68 -17.53
CA ILE A 246 1.40 -3.49 -18.10
C ILE A 246 2.42 -4.03 -17.08
N PRO A 247 3.21 -5.07 -17.40
CA PRO A 247 4.15 -5.65 -16.45
C PRO A 247 5.15 -4.65 -15.88
N ALA A 248 5.66 -3.74 -16.71
CA ALA A 248 6.57 -2.67 -16.28
C ALA A 248 5.92 -1.68 -15.29
N TYR A 249 4.60 -1.48 -15.34
CA TYR A 249 3.88 -0.68 -14.34
C TYR A 249 3.56 -1.52 -13.10
N ALA A 250 3.05 -2.73 -13.28
CA ALA A 250 2.59 -3.58 -12.18
C ALA A 250 3.75 -4.08 -11.31
N GLN A 251 4.91 -4.41 -11.90
CA GLN A 251 6.06 -5.02 -11.24
C GLN A 251 7.38 -4.58 -11.88
N PRO A 252 7.77 -3.29 -11.77
CA PRO A 252 8.98 -2.79 -12.42
C PRO A 252 10.25 -3.54 -12.00
N ARG A 253 10.27 -4.06 -10.75
CA ARG A 253 11.38 -4.83 -10.18
C ARG A 253 11.55 -6.25 -10.70
N LEU A 254 10.54 -6.80 -11.39
CA LEU A 254 10.73 -8.04 -12.14
C LEU A 254 11.66 -7.83 -13.33
N GLY A 255 11.62 -6.62 -13.89
CA GLY A 255 12.51 -6.25 -14.95
C GLY A 255 13.91 -5.98 -14.41
N ASP A 256 14.03 -4.95 -13.59
CA ASP A 256 15.32 -4.55 -13.02
C ASP A 256 15.18 -4.30 -11.50
N PRO A 257 15.93 -5.04 -10.67
CA PRO A 257 15.89 -4.92 -9.21
C PRO A 257 16.14 -3.51 -8.64
N GLU A 258 16.82 -2.64 -9.39
CA GLU A 258 17.15 -1.25 -9.01
C GLU A 258 15.99 -0.27 -9.21
N PHE A 259 14.90 -0.68 -9.87
CA PHE A 259 13.67 0.11 -9.87
C PHE A 259 12.99 0.07 -8.51
N LEU A 260 12.32 1.16 -8.18
CA LEU A 260 11.33 1.21 -7.12
C LEU A 260 10.05 1.82 -7.69
N ALA A 261 8.95 1.09 -7.56
CA ALA A 261 7.63 1.69 -7.63
C ALA A 261 7.52 2.65 -6.44
N TRP A 262 7.52 3.94 -6.73
CA TRP A 262 7.43 4.99 -5.71
C TRP A 262 5.96 5.31 -5.41
N TRP A 263 5.12 5.30 -6.43
CA TRP A 263 3.68 5.50 -6.29
C TRP A 263 2.92 4.72 -7.35
N ARG A 264 1.78 4.15 -6.96
CA ARG A 264 0.71 3.65 -7.84
C ARG A 264 -0.67 4.15 -7.41
N LEU A 265 -1.49 4.58 -8.35
CA LEU A 265 -2.94 4.67 -8.17
C LEU A 265 -3.58 3.31 -8.46
N PRO A 266 -4.54 2.85 -7.63
CA PRO A 266 -5.26 1.62 -7.89
C PRO A 266 -6.11 1.77 -9.15
N ALA A 267 -6.09 0.73 -10.00
CA ALA A 267 -6.70 0.71 -11.32
C ALA A 267 -8.20 1.13 -11.44
N PRO A 268 -9.08 1.09 -10.40
CA PRO A 268 -10.45 1.57 -10.57
C PRO A 268 -10.61 3.10 -10.45
N ALA A 269 -9.58 3.85 -10.04
CA ALA A 269 -9.68 5.30 -9.85
C ALA A 269 -9.78 6.09 -11.17
N LEU A 270 -9.59 5.43 -12.32
CA LEU A 270 -9.54 6.07 -13.64
C LEU A 270 -10.86 6.01 -14.41
N THR A 271 -11.85 5.24 -13.93
CA THR A 271 -13.17 5.10 -14.59
C THR A 271 -14.26 5.99 -14.00
N CYS A 272 -14.00 6.76 -12.95
CA CYS A 272 -14.95 7.75 -12.41
C CYS A 272 -14.63 9.17 -12.87
N ARG A 273 -14.53 9.41 -14.18
CA ARG A 273 -14.69 10.75 -14.76
C ARG A 273 -15.41 10.66 -16.11
N ALA A 274 -16.68 10.28 -16.05
CA ALA A 274 -17.66 10.69 -17.04
C ALA A 274 -18.78 11.41 -16.26
N GLY A 275 -18.97 12.70 -16.53
CA GLY A 275 -20.10 13.48 -16.04
C GLY A 275 -19.77 14.59 -15.04
N SER A 276 -19.03 15.60 -15.48
CA SER A 276 -19.23 16.97 -14.98
C SER A 276 -19.47 17.86 -16.19
N THR A 277 -20.74 17.98 -16.55
CA THR A 277 -21.37 19.08 -17.28
C THR A 277 -22.71 19.32 -16.62
#